data_AF-A0A9D4TML0-F1
#
_entry.id   AF-A0A9D4TML0-F1
#
_cell.length_a   1.000
_cell.length_b   1.000
_cell.length_c   1.000
_cell.angle_alpha   90.00
_cell.angle_beta   90.00
_cell.angle_gamma   90.00
#
_symmetry.space_group_name_H-M   'P 1'
#
loop_
_entity.id
_entity.type
_entity.pdbx_description
1 polymer ?
#
loop_
_entity_poly.entity_id
_entity_poly.type
_entity_poly.pdbx_seq_one_letter_code
_entity_poly.pdbx_strand_id
1 'polypeptide(L)'
;MAAGLLHSREGKPQEAARGGGAAAKAAAAAAAAAAAQQEALVSQLFAASTVYAVAVAALMVLLPRWSVTRRVVRSPLVLGPLALVYGLLLVWSWQPDTLSLILPGSLAEGIKGLSPQFMPSIAGICTLFSRWLNAASLWVHLLAVNLFAAREMYLEGQAHGVPTQHSILLCMTVAPIGLLSHAVTKAVAGRS
;
A
#
# COMPACT_ATOMS: atom_id res chain seq x y z
N MET A 1 36.18 -15.69 -73.40
CA MET A 1 36.77 -15.19 -72.14
C MET A 1 35.81 -14.15 -71.57
N ALA A 2 35.42 -14.30 -70.31
CA ALA A 2 34.17 -13.88 -69.68
C ALA A 2 33.76 -12.40 -69.79
N ALA A 3 32.48 -12.17 -70.13
CA ALA A 3 31.73 -10.96 -69.81
C ALA A 3 30.77 -11.31 -68.64
N GLY A 4 30.76 -10.52 -67.57
CA GLY A 4 29.82 -10.72 -66.47
C GLY A 4 30.05 -9.87 -65.24
N LEU A 5 29.18 -8.88 -65.06
CA LEU A 5 28.57 -8.46 -63.79
C LEU A 5 29.48 -7.87 -62.69
N LEU A 6 29.57 -6.53 -62.67
CA LEU A 6 29.70 -5.76 -61.44
C LEU A 6 28.73 -4.57 -61.47
N HIS A 7 27.45 -4.86 -61.23
CA HIS A 7 26.48 -3.91 -60.72
C HIS A 7 25.79 -4.59 -59.52
N SER A 8 25.52 -3.80 -58.48
CA SER A 8 24.78 -4.13 -57.26
C SER A 8 25.57 -4.72 -56.09
N ARG A 9 26.05 -3.85 -55.19
CA ARG A 9 25.86 -4.02 -53.73
C ARG A 9 26.09 -2.75 -52.89
N GLU A 10 25.55 -1.60 -53.26
CA GLU A 10 25.48 -0.44 -52.34
C GLU A 10 24.15 -0.41 -51.57
N GLY A 11 23.82 -1.54 -50.94
CA GLY A 11 22.66 -1.66 -50.06
C GLY A 11 23.07 -1.64 -48.58
N LYS A 12 22.66 -0.57 -47.90
CA LYS A 12 22.24 -0.52 -46.48
C LYS A 12 23.29 -0.54 -45.34
N PRO A 13 23.98 0.58 -45.09
CA PRO A 13 24.33 1.00 -43.74
C PRO A 13 23.15 1.74 -43.05
N GLN A 14 22.35 2.46 -43.85
CA GLN A 14 21.31 3.37 -43.35
C GLN A 14 20.04 2.65 -42.85
N GLU A 15 19.75 1.46 -43.37
CA GLU A 15 18.55 0.68 -43.00
C GLU A 15 18.75 -0.12 -41.71
N ALA A 16 19.97 -0.61 -41.44
CA ALA A 16 20.33 -1.27 -40.19
C ALA A 16 20.33 -0.29 -39.00
N ALA A 17 20.84 0.93 -39.20
CA ALA A 17 20.81 2.00 -38.18
C ALA A 17 19.38 2.50 -37.90
N ARG A 18 18.51 2.58 -38.93
CA ARG A 18 17.08 2.91 -38.78
C ARG A 18 16.31 1.82 -38.03
N GLY A 19 16.66 0.54 -38.24
CA GLY A 19 16.06 -0.60 -37.53
C GLY A 19 16.35 -0.59 -36.01
N GLY A 20 17.59 -0.28 -35.61
CA GLY A 20 17.96 -0.18 -34.20
C GLY A 20 17.27 0.98 -33.46
N GLY A 21 17.15 2.13 -34.11
CA GLY A 21 16.43 3.29 -33.55
C GLY A 21 14.93 3.06 -33.42
N ALA A 22 14.31 2.37 -34.39
CA ALA A 22 12.90 1.99 -34.33
C ALA A 22 12.61 0.99 -33.21
N ALA A 23 13.46 -0.03 -33.03
CA ALA A 23 13.33 -1.02 -31.96
C ALA A 23 13.49 -0.41 -30.56
N ALA A 24 14.47 0.48 -30.37
CA ALA A 24 14.65 1.19 -29.10
C ALA A 24 13.45 2.11 -28.77
N LYS A 25 12.90 2.80 -29.77
CA LYS A 25 11.70 3.63 -29.62
C LYS A 25 10.46 2.80 -29.27
N ALA A 26 10.30 1.62 -29.88
CA ALA A 26 9.21 0.70 -29.57
C ALA A 26 9.32 0.15 -28.14
N ALA A 27 10.52 -0.21 -27.69
CA ALA A 27 10.76 -0.69 -26.32
C ALA A 27 10.47 0.41 -25.28
N ALA A 28 10.90 1.65 -25.53
CA ALA A 28 10.60 2.78 -24.66
C ALA A 28 9.08 3.08 -24.59
N ALA A 29 8.37 3.00 -25.72
CA ALA A 29 6.93 3.17 -25.76
C ALA A 29 6.19 2.06 -24.98
N ALA A 30 6.64 0.81 -25.09
CA ALA A 30 6.07 -0.32 -24.34
C ALA A 30 6.31 -0.16 -22.83
N ALA A 31 7.50 0.28 -22.41
CA ALA A 31 7.80 0.55 -21.00
C ALA A 31 6.94 1.69 -20.44
N ALA A 32 6.75 2.77 -21.21
CA ALA A 32 5.88 3.87 -20.82
C ALA A 32 4.41 3.43 -20.69
N ALA A 33 3.92 2.60 -21.62
CA ALA A 33 2.57 2.05 -21.56
C ALA A 33 2.38 1.15 -20.32
N ALA A 34 3.37 0.31 -20.00
CA ALA A 34 3.34 -0.53 -18.81
C ALA A 34 3.33 0.30 -17.51
N ALA A 35 4.12 1.37 -17.44
CA ALA A 35 4.14 2.27 -16.29
C ALA A 35 2.79 2.98 -16.09
N ALA A 36 2.18 3.48 -17.18
CA ALA A 36 0.86 4.09 -17.14
C ALA A 36 -0.23 3.10 -16.69
N GLN A 37 -0.15 1.85 -17.16
CA GLN A 37 -1.07 0.79 -16.73
C GLN A 37 -0.89 0.48 -15.24
N GLN A 38 0.34 0.42 -14.73
CA GLN A 38 0.61 0.21 -13.32
C GLN A 38 0.03 1.34 -12.45
N GLU A 39 0.22 2.60 -12.84
CA GLU A 39 -0.34 3.75 -12.14
C GLU A 39 -1.88 3.70 -12.08
N ALA A 40 -2.53 3.33 -13.19
CA ALA A 40 -3.98 3.14 -13.23
C ALA A 40 -4.44 2.00 -12.30
N LEU A 41 -3.74 0.87 -12.31
CA LEU A 41 -4.06 -0.27 -11.43
C LEU A 41 -3.90 0.08 -9.95
N VAL A 42 -2.82 0.77 -9.58
CA VAL A 42 -2.60 1.22 -8.20
C VAL A 42 -3.70 2.17 -7.75
N SER A 43 -4.12 3.10 -8.62
CA SER A 43 -5.22 4.01 -8.34
C SER A 43 -6.54 3.27 -8.09
N GLN A 44 -6.82 2.22 -8.88
CA GLN A 44 -7.98 1.36 -8.67
C GLN A 44 -7.91 0.56 -7.36
N LEU A 45 -6.75 -0.03 -7.06
CA LEU A 45 -6.53 -0.79 -5.81
C LEU A 45 -6.67 0.10 -4.57
N PHE A 46 -6.16 1.32 -4.64
CA PHE A 46 -6.29 2.33 -3.59
C PHE A 46 -7.77 2.68 -3.35
N ALA A 47 -8.51 2.99 -4.41
CA ALA A 47 -9.94 3.32 -4.32
C ALA A 47 -10.76 2.14 -3.80
N ALA A 48 -10.55 0.94 -4.35
CA ALA A 48 -11.22 -0.29 -3.94
C ALA A 48 -10.96 -0.62 -2.46
N SER A 49 -9.72 -0.49 -1.99
CA SER A 49 -9.37 -0.69 -0.58
C SER A 49 -10.09 0.28 0.34
N THR A 50 -10.18 1.56 -0.06
CA THR A 50 -10.89 2.59 0.70
C THR A 50 -12.38 2.30 0.78
N VAL A 51 -13.02 2.02 -0.35
CA VAL A 51 -14.44 1.66 -0.42
C VAL A 51 -14.72 0.41 0.42
N TYR A 52 -13.88 -0.61 0.32
CA TYR A 52 -14.00 -1.84 1.09
C TYR A 52 -13.95 -1.57 2.61
N ALA A 53 -12.92 -0.87 3.08
CA ALA A 53 -12.75 -0.57 4.50
C ALA A 53 -13.93 0.26 5.05
N VAL A 54 -14.36 1.28 4.31
CA VAL A 54 -15.51 2.12 4.67
C VAL A 54 -16.81 1.29 4.68
N ALA A 55 -17.02 0.41 3.70
CA ALA A 55 -18.21 -0.43 3.64
C ALA A 55 -18.27 -1.39 4.84
N VAL A 56 -17.16 -2.05 5.20
CA VAL A 56 -17.12 -2.94 6.36
C VAL A 56 -17.34 -2.15 7.66
N ALA A 57 -16.73 -0.97 7.79
CA ALA A 57 -16.97 -0.09 8.94
C ALA A 57 -18.44 0.38 9.02
N ALA A 58 -19.04 0.76 7.89
CA ALA A 58 -20.44 1.16 7.82
C ALA A 58 -21.37 0.02 8.25
N LEU A 59 -21.08 -1.23 7.87
CA LEU A 59 -21.84 -2.39 8.35
C LEU A 59 -21.77 -2.53 9.88
N MET A 60 -20.58 -2.34 10.48
CA MET A 60 -20.40 -2.41 11.94
C MET A 60 -21.13 -1.28 12.66
N VAL A 61 -21.19 -0.08 12.09
CA VAL A 61 -21.81 1.11 12.72
C VAL A 61 -23.32 1.14 12.52
N LEU A 62 -23.79 0.94 11.29
CA LEU A 62 -25.20 1.10 10.90
C LEU A 62 -26.02 -0.17 11.15
N LEU A 63 -25.41 -1.34 10.98
CA LEU A 63 -26.08 -2.64 11.07
C LEU A 63 -25.37 -3.58 12.06
N PRO A 64 -25.10 -3.16 13.32
CA PRO A 64 -24.27 -3.91 14.26
C PRO A 64 -24.87 -5.25 14.67
N ARG A 65 -26.20 -5.41 14.62
CA ARG A 65 -26.87 -6.65 15.05
C ARG A 65 -27.21 -7.60 13.91
N TRP A 66 -26.98 -7.19 12.66
CA TRP A 66 -27.32 -7.99 11.49
C TRP A 66 -26.48 -9.28 11.44
N SER A 67 -27.13 -10.41 11.11
CA SER A 67 -26.50 -11.73 11.11
C SER A 67 -25.34 -11.81 10.12
N VAL A 68 -25.44 -11.13 8.97
CA VAL A 68 -24.38 -11.04 7.97
C VAL A 68 -23.20 -10.22 8.51
N THR A 69 -23.43 -9.03 9.08
CA THR A 69 -22.36 -8.22 9.71
C THR A 69 -21.60 -9.05 10.74
N ARG A 70 -22.30 -9.70 11.67
CA ARG A 70 -21.67 -10.58 12.67
C ARG A 70 -20.85 -11.69 12.03
N ARG A 71 -21.38 -12.37 11.00
CA ARG A 71 -20.69 -13.47 10.33
C ARG A 71 -19.41 -13.01 9.62
N VAL A 72 -19.51 -11.92 8.85
CA VAL A 72 -18.38 -11.36 8.09
C VAL A 72 -17.30 -10.87 9.04
N VAL A 73 -17.66 -10.02 10.00
CA VAL A 73 -16.70 -9.36 10.91
C VAL A 73 -16.07 -10.35 11.88
N ARG A 74 -16.79 -11.41 12.30
CA ARG A 74 -16.22 -12.45 13.16
C ARG A 74 -15.09 -13.23 12.46
N SER A 75 -15.10 -13.33 11.14
CA SER A 75 -14.00 -13.97 10.41
C SER A 75 -12.78 -13.05 10.37
N PRO A 76 -11.57 -13.51 10.72
CA PRO A 76 -10.35 -12.73 10.52
C PRO A 76 -10.06 -12.48 9.03
N LEU A 77 -10.65 -13.30 8.13
CA LEU A 77 -10.51 -13.15 6.68
C LEU A 77 -11.12 -11.84 6.15
N VAL A 78 -11.92 -11.12 6.92
CA VAL A 78 -12.38 -9.77 6.57
C VAL A 78 -11.23 -8.79 6.34
N LEU A 79 -10.04 -9.07 6.88
CA LEU A 79 -8.82 -8.27 6.65
C LEU A 79 -8.02 -8.75 5.44
N GLY A 80 -8.31 -9.95 4.92
CA GLY A 80 -7.59 -10.60 3.83
C GLY A 80 -7.45 -9.73 2.57
N PRO A 81 -8.54 -9.12 2.06
CA PRO A 81 -8.44 -8.25 0.88
C PRO A 81 -7.45 -7.09 1.07
N LEU A 82 -7.50 -6.39 2.21
CA LEU A 82 -6.59 -5.28 2.50
C LEU A 82 -5.14 -5.77 2.68
N ALA A 83 -4.94 -6.90 3.36
CA ALA A 83 -3.61 -7.49 3.54
C ALA A 83 -2.96 -7.91 2.21
N LEU A 84 -3.74 -8.50 1.30
CA LEU A 84 -3.27 -8.89 -0.04
C LEU A 84 -2.90 -7.67 -0.88
N VAL A 85 -3.76 -6.65 -0.91
CA VAL A 85 -3.47 -5.41 -1.66
C VAL A 85 -2.27 -4.69 -1.07
N TYR A 86 -2.19 -4.57 0.26
CA TYR A 86 -1.03 -4.00 0.93
C TYR A 86 0.26 -4.74 0.57
N GLY A 87 0.28 -6.08 0.65
CA GLY A 87 1.46 -6.87 0.33
C GLY A 87 1.90 -6.68 -1.12
N LEU A 88 0.96 -6.65 -2.06
CA LEU A 88 1.23 -6.38 -3.47
C LEU A 88 1.86 -4.99 -3.67
N LEU A 89 1.22 -3.95 -3.13
CA LEU A 89 1.70 -2.57 -3.26
C LEU A 89 3.06 -2.38 -2.56
N LEU A 90 3.28 -3.05 -1.42
CA LEU A 90 4.55 -3.01 -0.71
C LEU A 90 5.68 -3.60 -1.57
N VAL A 91 5.44 -4.78 -2.18
CA VAL A 91 6.42 -5.42 -3.08
C VAL A 91 6.71 -4.52 -4.29
N TRP A 92 5.70 -3.92 -4.90
CA TRP A 92 5.92 -3.00 -6.03
C TRP A 92 6.59 -1.69 -5.61
N SER A 93 6.34 -1.20 -4.38
CA SER A 93 6.98 0.01 -3.84
C SER A 93 8.45 -0.20 -3.47
N TRP A 94 8.90 -1.45 -3.42
CA TRP A 94 10.25 -1.78 -2.96
C TRP A 94 11.30 -1.34 -3.96
N GLN A 95 12.28 -0.58 -3.47
CA GLN A 95 13.34 0.02 -4.28
C GLN A 95 14.68 -0.16 -3.56
N PRO A 96 15.81 -0.27 -4.29
CA PRO A 96 17.12 -0.57 -3.68
C PRO A 96 17.53 0.43 -2.60
N ASP A 97 17.10 1.68 -2.75
CA ASP A 97 17.36 2.79 -1.84
C ASP A 97 16.42 2.84 -0.62
N THR A 98 15.35 2.04 -0.59
CA THR A 98 14.30 2.10 0.45
C THR A 98 14.87 1.94 1.86
N LEU A 99 15.73 0.94 2.07
CA LEU A 99 16.33 0.69 3.39
C LEU A 99 17.37 1.75 3.76
N SER A 100 18.19 2.20 2.81
CA SER A 100 19.18 3.25 3.05
C SER A 100 18.56 4.62 3.34
N LEU A 101 17.37 4.89 2.78
CA LEU A 101 16.63 6.12 3.05
C LEU A 101 16.09 6.14 4.48
N ILE A 102 15.46 5.05 4.93
CA ILE A 102 14.85 4.98 6.27
C ILE A 102 15.93 4.86 7.34
N LEU A 103 16.97 4.06 7.08
CA LEU A 103 18.02 3.72 8.03
C LEU A 103 19.37 4.21 7.51
N PRO A 104 19.63 5.53 7.52
CA PRO A 104 20.93 6.07 7.12
C PRO A 104 21.97 5.70 8.18
N GLY A 105 22.79 4.69 7.90
CA GLY A 105 23.85 4.26 8.81
C GLY A 105 24.75 3.18 8.20
N SER A 106 25.98 3.08 8.71
CA SER A 106 26.91 1.98 8.39
C SER A 106 27.32 1.23 9.67
N LEU A 107 27.67 -0.05 9.52
CA LEU A 107 28.23 -0.88 10.60
C LEU A 107 29.48 -0.26 11.25
N ALA A 108 30.22 0.60 10.54
CA ALA A 108 31.41 1.25 11.07
C ALA A 108 31.11 2.48 11.96
N GLU A 109 29.99 3.18 11.73
CA GLU A 109 29.72 4.46 12.41
C GLU A 109 29.06 4.31 13.79
N GLY A 110 28.10 3.41 13.97
CA GLY A 110 27.50 3.16 15.29
C GLY A 110 28.28 2.18 16.19
N ILE A 111 29.41 1.61 15.75
CA ILE A 111 30.41 1.05 16.69
C ILE A 111 31.18 2.19 17.37
N LYS A 112 31.29 3.36 16.74
CA LYS A 112 32.05 4.51 17.24
C LYS A 112 31.26 5.43 18.15
N GLY A 113 29.93 5.42 18.07
CA GLY A 113 29.07 6.24 18.93
C GLY A 113 27.87 5.43 19.38
N LEU A 114 27.38 5.70 20.59
CA LEU A 114 26.09 5.22 21.14
C LEU A 114 24.86 5.68 20.31
N SER A 115 25.06 6.02 19.04
CA SER A 115 24.05 6.34 18.05
C SER A 115 23.49 5.02 17.51
N PRO A 116 22.20 4.69 17.75
CA PRO A 116 21.66 3.42 17.30
C PRO A 116 21.76 3.34 15.78
N GLN A 117 22.49 2.33 15.31
CA GLN A 117 22.95 2.14 13.93
C GLN A 117 21.85 2.10 12.84
N PHE A 118 20.60 2.09 13.27
CA PHE A 118 19.40 1.90 12.47
C PHE A 118 18.24 2.70 13.09
N MET A 119 18.47 3.97 13.40
CA MET A 119 17.38 4.86 13.78
C MET A 119 16.65 5.37 12.53
N PRO A 120 15.32 5.18 12.45
CA PRO A 120 14.53 5.75 11.37
C PRO A 120 14.70 7.27 11.32
N SER A 121 15.24 7.78 10.21
CA SER A 121 15.34 9.22 10.01
C SER A 121 14.00 9.79 9.57
N ILE A 122 13.53 10.85 10.23
CA ILE A 122 12.30 11.55 9.83
C ILE A 122 12.42 12.06 8.38
N ALA A 123 13.58 12.60 8.00
CA ALA A 123 13.81 13.06 6.62
C ALA A 123 13.74 11.88 5.61
N GLY A 124 14.27 10.73 6.00
CA GLY A 124 14.17 9.49 5.23
C GLY A 124 12.74 9.02 5.05
N ILE A 125 11.96 9.03 6.12
CA ILE A 125 10.53 8.67 6.12
C ILE A 125 9.71 9.64 5.26
N CYS A 126 9.94 10.95 5.39
CA CYS A 126 9.29 11.97 4.55
C CYS A 126 9.59 11.73 3.06
N THR A 127 10.84 11.43 2.73
CA THR A 127 11.25 11.11 1.36
C THR A 127 10.57 9.84 0.87
N LEU A 128 10.55 8.78 1.68
CA LEU A 128 9.91 7.51 1.35
C LEU A 128 8.42 7.70 1.02
N PHE A 129 7.68 8.37 1.90
CA PHE A 129 6.24 8.58 1.72
C PHE A 129 5.88 9.70 0.74
N SER A 130 6.85 10.47 0.25
CA SER A 130 6.63 11.34 -0.91
C SER A 130 6.50 10.55 -2.23
N ARG A 131 6.98 9.30 -2.26
CA ARG A 131 6.85 8.41 -3.42
C ARG A 131 5.42 7.91 -3.51
N TRP A 132 4.77 8.14 -4.65
CA TRP A 132 3.35 7.83 -4.86
C TRP A 132 2.96 6.38 -4.51
N LEU A 133 3.81 5.41 -4.87
CA LEU A 133 3.53 3.99 -4.63
C LEU A 133 3.68 3.59 -3.15
N ASN A 134 4.64 4.19 -2.45
CA ASN A 134 4.85 4.02 -1.01
C ASN A 134 3.72 4.70 -0.22
N ALA A 135 3.25 5.87 -0.68
CA ALA A 135 2.08 6.53 -0.10
C ALA A 135 0.81 5.69 -0.25
N ALA A 136 0.60 5.09 -1.44
CA ALA A 136 -0.52 4.19 -1.68
C ALA A 136 -0.45 2.95 -0.78
N SER A 137 0.73 2.32 -0.64
CA SER A 137 0.90 1.16 0.25
C SER A 137 0.67 1.53 1.72
N LEU A 138 1.18 2.68 2.17
CA LEU A 138 0.95 3.20 3.52
C LEU A 138 -0.54 3.44 3.78
N TRP A 139 -1.27 3.99 2.82
CA TRP A 139 -2.71 4.20 2.98
C TRP A 139 -3.47 2.88 3.19
N VAL A 140 -3.20 1.87 2.36
CA VAL A 140 -3.83 0.54 2.53
C VAL A 140 -3.41 -0.12 3.86
N HIS A 141 -2.16 0.08 4.29
CA HIS A 141 -1.70 -0.35 5.61
C HIS A 141 -2.53 0.29 6.74
N LEU A 142 -2.74 1.61 6.69
CA LEU A 142 -3.55 2.34 7.67
C LEU A 142 -5.00 1.84 7.67
N LEU A 143 -5.60 1.62 6.51
CA LEU A 143 -6.95 1.05 6.41
C LEU A 143 -7.03 -0.34 7.05
N ALA A 144 -6.02 -1.20 6.82
CA ALA A 144 -5.99 -2.54 7.39
C ALA A 144 -5.89 -2.51 8.93
N VAL A 145 -5.01 -1.69 9.47
CA VAL A 145 -4.82 -1.56 10.93
C VAL A 145 -6.03 -0.90 11.59
N ASN A 146 -6.59 0.15 10.98
CA ASN A 146 -7.81 0.79 11.49
C ASN A 146 -8.99 -0.18 11.48
N LEU A 147 -9.17 -0.94 10.40
CA LEU A 147 -10.25 -1.92 10.31
C LEU A 147 -10.07 -3.07 11.30
N PHE A 148 -8.83 -3.51 11.52
CA PHE A 148 -8.50 -4.49 12.56
C PHE A 148 -8.91 -3.97 13.94
N ALA A 149 -8.49 -2.75 14.31
CA ALA A 149 -8.86 -2.16 15.59
C ALA A 149 -10.38 -1.99 15.74
N ALA A 150 -11.05 -1.45 14.70
CA ALA A 150 -12.51 -1.31 14.65
C ALA A 150 -13.24 -2.66 14.83
N ARG A 151 -12.73 -3.73 14.20
CA ARG A 151 -13.22 -5.09 14.34
C ARG A 151 -13.12 -5.57 15.79
N GLU A 152 -11.97 -5.39 16.45
CA GLU A 152 -11.80 -5.82 17.84
C GLU A 152 -12.76 -5.08 18.77
N MET A 153 -12.90 -3.76 18.60
CA MET A 153 -13.88 -2.97 19.36
C MET A 153 -15.30 -3.47 19.13
N TYR A 154 -15.68 -3.73 17.87
CA TYR A 154 -16.99 -4.28 17.53
C TYR A 154 -17.24 -5.63 18.22
N LEU A 155 -16.31 -6.58 18.13
CA LEU A 155 -16.45 -7.91 18.73
C LEU A 155 -16.57 -7.82 20.25
N GLU A 156 -15.79 -6.93 20.87
CA GLU A 156 -15.85 -6.70 22.31
C GLU A 156 -17.18 -6.08 22.73
N GLY A 157 -17.67 -5.06 22.01
CA GLY A 157 -18.98 -4.45 22.27
C GLY A 157 -20.14 -5.44 22.11
N GLN A 158 -20.02 -6.39 21.18
CA GLN A 158 -21.02 -7.44 20.98
C GLN A 158 -21.01 -8.48 22.10
N ALA A 159 -19.86 -8.72 22.73
CA ALA A 159 -19.74 -9.65 23.86
C ALA A 159 -20.17 -9.02 25.19
N HIS A 160 -19.85 -7.75 25.43
CA HIS A 160 -20.06 -7.08 26.72
C HIS A 160 -21.18 -6.02 26.73
N GLY A 161 -21.90 -5.84 25.62
CA GLY A 161 -23.00 -4.87 25.51
C GLY A 161 -22.55 -3.40 25.54
N VAL A 162 -21.28 -3.11 25.26
CA VAL A 162 -20.72 -1.75 25.26
C VAL A 162 -21.01 -1.06 23.91
N PRO A 163 -21.47 0.20 23.90
CA PRO A 163 -21.65 0.94 22.64
C PRO A 163 -20.30 1.22 21.97
N THR A 164 -20.19 0.93 20.67
CA THR A 164 -18.91 0.99 19.92
C THR A 164 -18.97 1.86 18.67
N GLN A 165 -20.14 2.39 18.32
CA GLN A 165 -20.35 3.10 17.05
C GLN A 165 -19.45 4.33 16.94
N HIS A 166 -19.38 5.15 17.99
CA HIS A 166 -18.52 6.34 18.05
C HIS A 166 -17.03 5.97 18.02
N SER A 167 -16.63 4.95 18.77
CA SER A 167 -15.25 4.46 18.80
C SER A 167 -14.79 3.94 17.43
N ILE A 168 -15.66 3.21 16.72
CA ILE A 168 -15.39 2.68 15.38
C ILE A 168 -15.25 3.82 14.37
N LEU A 169 -16.16 4.81 14.39
CA LEU A 169 -16.08 5.98 13.51
C LEU A 169 -14.78 6.77 13.75
N LEU A 170 -14.46 7.03 15.01
CA LEU A 170 -13.21 7.70 15.38
C LEU A 170 -11.99 6.88 15.00
N CYS A 171 -12.04 5.56 15.14
CA CYS A 171 -10.91 4.68 14.81
C CYS A 171 -10.63 4.65 13.31
N MET A 172 -11.68 4.70 12.48
CA MET A 172 -11.50 4.73 11.03
C MET A 172 -10.81 6.00 10.53
N THR A 173 -10.98 7.13 11.22
CA THR A 173 -10.27 8.39 10.90
C THR A 173 -8.93 8.52 11.63
N VAL A 174 -8.92 8.20 12.93
CA VAL A 174 -7.79 8.37 13.84
C VAL A 174 -7.81 7.24 14.87
N ALA A 175 -7.18 6.11 14.53
CA ALA A 175 -7.16 4.91 15.37
C ALA A 175 -6.84 5.18 16.85
N PRO A 176 -5.79 5.93 17.23
CA PRO A 176 -5.47 6.19 18.63
C PRO A 176 -6.62 6.84 19.42
N ILE A 177 -7.33 7.79 18.82
CA ILE A 177 -8.47 8.47 19.46
C ILE A 177 -9.65 7.51 19.61
N GLY A 178 -9.90 6.67 18.60
CA GLY A 178 -10.94 5.64 18.66
C GLY A 178 -10.70 4.63 19.79
N LEU A 179 -9.45 4.16 19.95
CA LEU A 179 -9.07 3.26 21.04
C LEU A 179 -9.27 3.91 22.43
N LEU A 180 -8.85 5.17 22.59
CA LEU A 180 -9.05 5.92 23.83
C LEU A 180 -10.54 6.08 24.14
N SER A 181 -11.34 6.44 23.13
CA SER A 181 -12.79 6.57 23.26
C SER A 181 -13.44 5.27 23.72
N HIS A 182 -13.02 4.13 23.16
CA HIS A 182 -13.50 2.81 23.55
C HIS A 182 -13.11 2.45 24.97
N ALA A 183 -11.85 2.71 25.36
CA ALA A 183 -11.38 2.46 26.73
C ALA A 183 -12.19 3.25 27.77
N VAL A 184 -12.47 4.54 27.50
CA VAL A 184 -13.32 5.38 28.37
C VAL A 184 -14.74 4.82 28.43
N THR A 185 -15.31 4.45 27.29
CA THR A 185 -16.68 3.91 27.22
C THR A 185 -16.82 2.62 28.02
N LYS A 186 -15.86 1.70 27.89
CA LYS A 186 -15.79 0.48 28.70
C LYS A 186 -15.68 0.78 30.18
N ALA A 187 -14.84 1.73 30.58
CA ALA A 187 -14.67 2.08 31.98
C ALA A 187 -15.95 2.68 32.59
N VAL A 188 -16.75 3.41 31.81
CA VAL A 188 -18.05 3.93 32.27
C VAL A 188 -19.10 2.82 32.30
N ALA A 189 -19.20 2.01 31.25
CA ALA A 189 -20.19 0.94 31.14
C ALA A 189 -19.96 -0.19 32.16
N GLY A 190 -18.70 -0.53 32.47
CA GLY A 190 -18.35 -1.55 33.47
C GLY A 190 -18.49 -1.08 34.92
N ARG A 191 -18.83 0.20 35.16
CA ARG A 191 -19.18 0.74 36.49
C ARG A 191 -20.69 0.72 36.76
N SER A 192 -21.48 0.19 35.83
CA SER A 192 -22.95 0.05 35.89
C SER A 192 -23.32 -1.40 36.20
#